data_AF-A0A1D6KET9-F1
#
_entry.id   AF-A0A1D6KET9-F1
#
_cell.length_a   1.000
_cell.length_b   1.000
_cell.length_c   1.000
_cell.angle_alpha   90.00
_cell.angle_beta   90.00
_cell.angle_gamma   90.00
#
_symmetry.space_group_name_H-M   'P 1'
#
loop_
_entity.id
_entity.type
_entity.pdbx_description
1 polymer ?
#
loop_
_entity_poly.entity_id
_entity_poly.type
_entity_poly.pdbx_seq_one_letter_code
_entity_poly.pdbx_strand_id
1 'polypeptide(L)'
;MEEMNERLRFFVEECDHIQGIQFLVDDSGGFASVAAQFLESIVDDYTNTPVMLYCVRNPDSYGSSRNQCETIIRSLHDAVSLSKLSYYCNLMVPIGLPSLSYLSPLLSIKDEKHFHSSAICAAAMHSLSIPFRLQHVGPASDSAHSSGKLDIGELVHILSDQGRQNMITALDVAMPAPSLTDRTDLRNIQRSLHSLTPEISDEDEDPYAVESMVVHGVLDAGGKRASISQVKESICSALEGRATKPKFSHLSVSRCPLPIPLPFPSIFSSSVGQQGEILGTSHAGARPKGPLAVGSVPMAARLRSSSAIAPFIERRSASLQRLGVARGTLGSQVLHDWGFGREEVEDMAEHLAKMLRPFYPEMDLTSDSDD
;
A
#
# COMPACT_ATOMS: atom_id res chain seq x y z
N MET A 1 -25.11 -2.79 10.58
CA MET A 1 -24.31 -4.02 10.66
C MET A 1 -25.00 -5.17 9.94
N GLU A 2 -26.16 -5.65 10.42
CA GLU A 2 -26.88 -6.77 9.80
C GLU A 2 -27.11 -6.63 8.29
N GLU A 3 -27.59 -5.47 7.82
CA GLU A 3 -27.78 -5.22 6.38
C GLU A 3 -26.47 -5.29 5.56
N MET A 4 -25.33 -4.88 6.14
CA MET A 4 -24.03 -4.98 5.46
C MET A 4 -23.57 -6.42 5.36
N ASN A 5 -23.78 -7.21 6.42
CA ASN A 5 -23.47 -8.64 6.46
C ASN A 5 -24.32 -9.41 5.44
N GLU A 6 -25.62 -9.12 5.36
CA GLU A 6 -26.53 -9.76 4.41
C GLU A 6 -26.14 -9.47 2.96
N ARG A 7 -25.76 -8.22 2.65
CA ARG A 7 -25.26 -7.86 1.32
C ARG A 7 -23.93 -8.54 0.99
N LEU A 8 -23.00 -8.64 1.95
CA LEU A 8 -21.76 -9.37 1.73
C LEU A 8 -22.03 -10.84 1.47
N ARG A 9 -22.88 -11.47 2.30
CA ARG A 9 -23.27 -12.86 2.18
C ARG A 9 -23.87 -13.16 0.80
N PHE A 10 -24.72 -12.27 0.27
CA PHE A 10 -25.24 -12.40 -1.09
C PHE A 10 -24.13 -12.55 -2.14
N PHE A 11 -23.08 -11.71 -2.12
CA PHE A 11 -21.98 -11.81 -3.10
C PHE A 11 -21.07 -13.01 -2.87
N VAL A 12 -20.90 -13.40 -1.60
CA VAL A 12 -20.13 -14.59 -1.21
C VAL A 12 -20.80 -15.86 -1.71
N GLU A 13 -22.12 -15.99 -1.55
CA GLU A 13 -22.90 -17.16 -2.00
C GLU A 13 -22.87 -17.35 -3.53
N GLU A 14 -22.65 -16.27 -4.30
CA GLU A 14 -22.54 -16.31 -5.77
C GLU A 14 -21.12 -16.68 -6.27
N CYS A 15 -20.14 -16.79 -5.38
CA CYS A 15 -18.77 -17.14 -5.74
C CYS A 15 -18.58 -18.67 -5.73
N ASP A 16 -18.01 -19.23 -6.81
CA ASP A 16 -17.61 -20.65 -6.84
C ASP A 16 -16.57 -20.98 -5.75
N HIS A 17 -15.61 -20.07 -5.57
CA HIS A 17 -14.59 -20.16 -4.53
C HIS A 17 -14.05 -18.76 -4.20
N ILE A 18 -14.14 -18.39 -2.93
CA ILE A 18 -13.65 -17.11 -2.43
C ILE A 18 -12.17 -17.23 -2.10
N GLN A 19 -11.35 -16.40 -2.76
CA GLN A 19 -9.90 -16.41 -2.58
C GLN A 19 -9.40 -15.42 -1.52
N GLY A 20 -10.24 -14.46 -1.13
CA GLY A 20 -9.89 -13.39 -0.20
C GLY A 20 -10.82 -12.20 -0.35
N ILE A 21 -10.76 -11.29 0.62
CA ILE A 21 -11.55 -10.06 0.66
C ILE A 21 -10.59 -8.87 0.64
N GLN A 22 -10.77 -7.96 -0.32
CA GLN A 22 -10.12 -6.66 -0.31
C GLN A 22 -11.06 -5.66 0.37
N PHE A 23 -10.62 -5.08 1.49
CA PHE A 23 -11.40 -4.13 2.27
C PHE A 23 -10.77 -2.74 2.17
N LEU A 24 -11.52 -1.73 1.73
CA LEU A 24 -11.05 -0.34 1.66
C LEU A 24 -11.73 0.48 2.75
N VAL A 25 -10.93 1.22 3.52
CA VAL A 25 -11.42 2.09 4.59
C VAL A 25 -10.66 3.40 4.63
N ASP A 26 -11.36 4.48 4.96
CA ASP A 26 -10.73 5.69 5.49
C ASP A 26 -10.63 5.54 7.02
N ASP A 27 -9.42 5.33 7.51
CA ASP A 27 -9.12 5.07 8.92
C ASP A 27 -8.80 6.35 9.71
N SER A 28 -9.01 7.54 9.14
CA SER A 28 -8.72 8.84 9.77
C SER A 28 -9.84 9.39 10.66
N GLY A 29 -11.05 8.83 10.57
CA GLY A 29 -12.23 9.32 11.28
C GLY A 29 -13.09 8.23 11.92
N GLY A 30 -14.24 8.62 12.46
CA GLY A 30 -15.13 7.71 13.23
C GLY A 30 -15.63 6.49 12.46
N PHE A 31 -15.60 6.51 11.11
CA PHE A 31 -15.92 5.34 10.29
C PHE A 31 -14.94 4.18 10.48
N ALA A 32 -13.73 4.42 10.98
CA ALA A 32 -12.76 3.38 11.33
C ALA A 32 -13.33 2.38 12.36
N SER A 33 -14.13 2.85 13.32
CA SER A 33 -14.77 2.00 14.33
C SER A 33 -15.86 1.11 13.71
N VAL A 34 -16.69 1.67 12.82
CA VAL A 34 -17.71 0.90 12.09
C VAL A 34 -17.05 -0.15 11.19
N ALA A 35 -15.94 0.22 10.55
CA ALA A 35 -15.15 -0.70 9.73
C ALA A 35 -14.55 -1.83 10.57
N ALA A 36 -14.01 -1.55 11.76
CA ALA A 36 -13.49 -2.57 12.66
C ALA A 36 -14.58 -3.57 13.08
N GLN A 37 -15.78 -3.10 13.44
CA GLN A 37 -16.92 -3.97 13.75
C GLN A 37 -17.36 -4.81 12.56
N PHE A 38 -17.29 -4.26 11.35
CA PHE A 38 -17.64 -5.01 10.14
C PHE A 38 -16.59 -6.07 9.80
N LEU A 39 -15.30 -5.72 9.93
CA LEU A 39 -14.20 -6.66 9.76
C LEU A 39 -14.25 -7.80 10.78
N GLU A 40 -14.58 -7.50 12.04
CA GLU A 40 -14.82 -8.52 13.08
C GLU A 40 -15.87 -9.54 12.63
N SER A 41 -17.04 -9.06 12.18
CA SER A 41 -18.09 -9.94 11.65
C SER A 41 -17.63 -10.74 10.42
N ILE A 42 -16.79 -10.16 9.55
CA ILE A 42 -16.24 -10.86 8.39
C ILE A 42 -15.32 -11.99 8.83
N VAL A 43 -14.45 -11.76 9.80
CA VAL A 43 -13.51 -12.76 10.29
C VAL A 43 -14.25 -13.89 11.02
N ASP A 44 -15.33 -13.58 11.75
CA ASP A 44 -16.16 -14.59 12.40
C ASP A 44 -16.92 -15.47 11.40
N ASP A 45 -17.55 -14.87 10.39
CA ASP A 45 -18.35 -15.60 9.40
C ASP A 45 -17.49 -16.32 8.35
N TYR A 46 -16.31 -15.78 8.01
CA TYR A 46 -15.45 -16.24 6.92
C TYR A 46 -14.01 -16.55 7.37
N THR A 47 -13.86 -17.22 8.50
CA THR A 47 -12.57 -17.53 9.19
C THR A 47 -11.38 -17.95 8.33
N ASN A 48 -11.58 -18.69 7.23
CA ASN A 48 -10.50 -19.15 6.35
C ASN A 48 -10.23 -18.23 5.15
N THR A 49 -10.91 -17.10 5.06
CA THR A 49 -10.80 -16.16 3.95
C THR A 49 -9.87 -15.02 4.32
N PRO A 50 -8.71 -14.86 3.64
CA PRO A 50 -7.77 -13.82 3.98
C PRO A 50 -8.33 -12.43 3.68
N VAL A 51 -8.12 -11.49 4.58
CA VAL A 51 -8.53 -10.09 4.43
C VAL A 51 -7.31 -9.21 4.17
N MET A 52 -7.31 -8.54 3.01
CA MET A 52 -6.36 -7.51 2.63
C MET A 52 -6.99 -6.13 2.81
N LEU A 53 -6.51 -5.39 3.81
CA LEU A 53 -7.02 -4.09 4.20
C LEU A 53 -6.21 -2.95 3.57
N TYR A 54 -6.89 -2.05 2.87
CA TYR A 54 -6.35 -0.79 2.36
C TYR A 54 -6.88 0.37 3.22
N CYS A 55 -5.98 1.05 3.92
CA CYS A 55 -6.29 2.23 4.72
C CYS A 55 -5.96 3.48 3.92
N VAL A 56 -6.97 4.09 3.31
CA VAL A 56 -6.82 5.16 2.32
C VAL A 56 -7.17 6.51 2.96
N ARG A 57 -6.15 7.36 3.12
CA ARG A 57 -6.29 8.72 3.67
C ARG A 57 -6.05 9.78 2.61
N ASN A 58 -6.77 10.89 2.71
CA ASN A 58 -6.51 12.07 1.90
C ASN A 58 -5.41 12.95 2.53
N PRO A 59 -4.78 13.85 1.76
CA PRO A 59 -3.79 14.79 2.29
C PRO A 59 -4.31 15.64 3.47
N ASP A 60 -5.59 16.02 3.44
CA ASP A 60 -6.22 16.84 4.49
C ASP A 60 -6.24 16.14 5.87
N SER A 61 -6.22 14.81 5.90
CA SER A 61 -6.13 14.02 7.13
C SER A 61 -4.88 14.35 7.96
N TYR A 62 -3.82 14.83 7.30
CA TYR A 62 -2.54 15.16 7.92
C TYR A 62 -2.42 16.63 8.34
N GLY A 63 -3.47 17.44 8.18
CA GLY A 63 -3.43 18.88 8.42
C GLY A 63 -2.82 19.25 9.78
N SER A 64 -1.95 20.27 9.82
CA SER A 64 -1.37 20.73 11.09
C SER A 64 -2.44 21.42 11.94
N SER A 65 -2.88 20.77 13.03
CA SER A 65 -3.67 21.48 14.04
C SER A 65 -2.75 22.38 14.86
N ARG A 66 -3.19 23.61 15.12
CA ARG A 66 -2.53 24.52 16.07
C ARG A 66 -2.88 24.17 17.53
N ASN A 67 -3.88 23.32 17.74
CA ASN A 67 -4.41 22.95 19.03
C ASN A 67 -3.77 21.64 19.51
N GLN A 68 -3.18 21.68 20.71
CA GLN A 68 -2.55 20.51 21.31
C GLN A 68 -3.56 19.39 21.58
N CYS A 69 -4.79 19.73 21.99
CA CYS A 69 -5.84 18.73 22.25
C CYS A 69 -6.25 17.98 20.98
N GLU A 70 -6.42 18.69 19.86
CA GLU A 70 -6.73 18.05 18.57
C GLU A 70 -5.60 17.14 18.09
N THR A 71 -4.34 17.53 18.34
CA THR A 71 -3.18 16.68 18.03
C THR A 71 -3.20 15.40 18.87
N ILE A 72 -3.47 15.51 20.18
CA ILE A 72 -3.60 14.35 21.08
C ILE A 72 -4.74 13.43 20.60
N ILE A 73 -5.92 13.99 20.31
CA ILE A 73 -7.08 13.26 19.82
C ILE A 73 -6.75 12.50 18.53
N ARG A 74 -6.11 13.16 17.55
CA ARG A 74 -5.74 12.50 16.30
C ARG A 74 -4.70 11.40 16.51
N SER A 75 -3.66 11.65 17.30
CA SER A 75 -2.64 10.64 17.58
C SER A 75 -3.20 9.41 18.30
N LEU A 76 -4.16 9.60 19.21
CA LEU A 76 -4.89 8.50 19.84
C LEU A 76 -5.79 7.78 18.85
N HIS A 77 -6.54 8.52 18.03
CA HIS A 77 -7.39 7.93 17.00
C HIS A 77 -6.59 7.07 16.05
N ASP A 78 -5.46 7.57 15.53
CA ASP A 78 -4.59 6.83 14.62
C ASP A 78 -4.06 5.53 15.25
N ALA A 79 -3.73 5.57 16.54
CA ALA A 79 -3.23 4.39 17.23
C ALA A 79 -4.33 3.37 17.54
N VAL A 80 -5.51 3.83 17.97
CA VAL A 80 -6.68 2.97 18.21
C VAL A 80 -7.16 2.36 16.90
N SER A 81 -7.29 3.15 15.83
CA SER A 81 -7.68 2.67 14.50
C SER A 81 -6.71 1.62 13.98
N LEU A 82 -5.40 1.87 14.04
CA LEU A 82 -4.40 0.86 13.65
C LEU A 82 -4.54 -0.42 14.48
N SER A 83 -4.66 -0.29 15.80
CA SER A 83 -4.77 -1.46 16.69
C SER A 83 -6.03 -2.28 16.39
N LYS A 84 -7.22 -1.67 16.40
CA LYS A 84 -8.49 -2.36 16.17
C LYS A 84 -8.60 -2.94 14.76
N LEU A 85 -8.18 -2.23 13.72
CA LEU A 85 -8.28 -2.73 12.34
C LEU A 85 -7.27 -3.86 12.05
N SER A 86 -6.08 -3.81 12.65
CA SER A 86 -5.06 -4.85 12.44
C SER A 86 -5.42 -6.19 13.09
N TYR A 87 -6.29 -6.22 14.11
CA TYR A 87 -6.79 -7.48 14.68
C TYR A 87 -7.57 -8.34 13.67
N TYR A 88 -8.22 -7.71 12.70
CA TYR A 88 -9.19 -8.36 11.81
C TYR A 88 -8.75 -8.35 10.34
N CYS A 89 -7.47 -8.18 10.06
CA CYS A 89 -6.92 -8.35 8.72
C CYS A 89 -5.65 -9.21 8.73
N ASN A 90 -5.29 -9.76 7.58
CA ASN A 90 -4.06 -10.56 7.42
C ASN A 90 -2.93 -9.74 6.78
N LEU A 91 -3.29 -8.71 6.01
CA LEU A 91 -2.35 -7.79 5.38
C LEU A 91 -2.96 -6.40 5.36
N MET A 92 -2.22 -5.41 5.84
CA MET A 92 -2.64 -4.01 5.89
C MET A 92 -1.72 -3.16 5.00
N VAL A 93 -2.33 -2.30 4.20
CA VAL A 93 -1.66 -1.39 3.27
C VAL A 93 -2.11 0.04 3.58
N PRO A 94 -1.32 0.81 4.35
CA PRO A 94 -1.60 2.23 4.55
C PRO A 94 -1.26 3.01 3.27
N ILE A 95 -2.23 3.80 2.80
CA ILE A 95 -2.15 4.59 1.58
C ILE A 95 -2.59 6.02 1.92
N GLY A 96 -1.75 7.00 1.58
CA GLY A 96 -2.07 8.41 1.77
C GLY A 96 -0.82 9.14 2.22
N LEU A 97 -0.42 10.16 1.46
CA LEU A 97 0.66 11.05 1.84
C LEU A 97 0.09 12.37 2.35
N PRO A 98 0.80 13.06 3.27
CA PRO A 98 0.47 14.45 3.64
C PRO A 98 0.46 15.39 2.43
N SER A 99 1.23 15.08 1.38
CA SER A 99 1.20 15.78 0.10
C SER A 99 1.61 14.83 -1.02
N LEU A 100 0.82 14.81 -2.09
CA LEU A 100 1.10 14.08 -3.33
C LEU A 100 1.67 14.99 -4.41
N SER A 101 1.69 16.30 -4.19
CA SER A 101 2.20 17.31 -5.13
C SER A 101 3.65 17.06 -5.57
N TYR A 102 4.44 16.38 -4.73
CA TYR A 102 5.85 16.04 -5.00
C TYR A 102 6.08 14.57 -5.33
N LEU A 103 5.01 13.78 -5.52
CA LEU A 103 5.12 12.34 -5.77
C LEU A 103 5.95 12.04 -7.01
N SER A 104 5.73 12.79 -8.10
CA SER A 104 6.48 12.62 -9.35
C SER A 104 6.44 13.89 -10.18
N PRO A 105 7.54 14.29 -10.85
CA PRO A 105 7.53 15.42 -11.80
C PRO A 105 6.67 15.15 -13.04
N LEU A 106 6.24 13.90 -13.26
CA LEU A 106 5.36 13.50 -14.36
C LEU A 106 3.89 13.79 -14.06
N LEU A 107 3.57 14.17 -12.81
CA LEU A 107 2.21 14.38 -12.33
C LEU A 107 2.06 15.80 -11.77
N SER A 108 0.96 16.46 -12.13
CA SER A 108 0.55 17.76 -11.61
C SER A 108 -0.65 17.56 -10.70
N ILE A 109 -0.37 17.13 -9.47
CA ILE A 109 -1.37 16.86 -8.44
C ILE A 109 -1.63 18.14 -7.66
N LYS A 110 -2.89 18.32 -7.24
CA LYS A 110 -3.32 19.38 -6.35
C LYS A 110 -3.93 18.71 -5.13
N ASP A 111 -3.30 18.86 -3.98
CA ASP A 111 -3.68 18.13 -2.77
C ASP A 111 -5.10 18.49 -2.30
N GLU A 112 -5.57 19.71 -2.59
CA GLU A 112 -6.92 20.18 -2.28
C GLU A 112 -8.00 19.49 -3.13
N LYS A 113 -7.61 18.78 -4.19
CA LYS A 113 -8.52 18.04 -5.06
C LYS A 113 -8.45 16.56 -4.73
N HIS A 114 -9.36 16.09 -3.89
CA HIS A 114 -9.46 14.65 -3.54
C HIS A 114 -9.63 13.75 -4.76
N PHE A 115 -10.20 14.27 -5.85
CA PHE A 115 -10.30 13.54 -7.10
C PHE A 115 -8.93 13.20 -7.72
N HIS A 116 -7.90 14.03 -7.51
CA HIS A 116 -6.55 13.77 -7.98
C HIS A 116 -5.89 12.67 -7.14
N SER A 117 -5.96 12.77 -5.80
CA SER A 117 -5.34 11.79 -4.90
C SER A 117 -6.00 10.42 -5.00
N SER A 118 -7.33 10.36 -5.05
CA SER A 118 -8.08 9.11 -5.23
C SER A 118 -7.77 8.43 -6.57
N ALA A 119 -7.54 9.19 -7.65
CA ALA A 119 -7.15 8.62 -8.94
C ALA A 119 -5.79 7.90 -8.88
N ILE A 120 -4.82 8.43 -8.12
CA ILE A 120 -3.52 7.77 -7.91
C ILE A 120 -3.67 6.52 -7.04
N CYS A 121 -4.42 6.61 -5.94
CA CYS A 121 -4.67 5.45 -5.07
C CYS A 121 -5.40 4.33 -5.84
N ALA A 122 -6.43 4.68 -6.61
CA ALA A 122 -7.17 3.74 -7.45
C ALA A 122 -6.29 3.12 -8.55
N ALA A 123 -5.41 3.91 -9.19
CA ALA A 123 -4.44 3.39 -10.16
C ALA A 123 -3.48 2.40 -9.52
N ALA A 124 -2.95 2.69 -8.32
CA ALA A 124 -2.07 1.79 -7.59
C ALA A 124 -2.79 0.49 -7.18
N MET A 125 -3.99 0.57 -6.60
CA MET A 125 -4.80 -0.60 -6.24
C MET A 125 -5.21 -1.43 -7.48
N HIS A 126 -5.52 -0.77 -8.61
CA HIS A 126 -5.76 -1.45 -9.87
C HIS A 126 -4.55 -2.29 -10.30
N SER A 127 -3.34 -1.71 -10.22
CA SER A 127 -2.09 -2.40 -10.54
C SER A 127 -1.86 -3.58 -9.58
N LEU A 128 -2.00 -3.38 -8.27
CA LEU A 128 -1.79 -4.44 -7.26
C LEU A 128 -2.75 -5.61 -7.40
N SER A 129 -3.94 -5.37 -7.96
CA SER A 129 -4.96 -6.41 -8.15
C SER A 129 -4.88 -7.13 -9.50
N ILE A 130 -3.94 -6.75 -10.38
CA ILE A 130 -3.69 -7.48 -11.63
C ILE A 130 -3.38 -8.96 -11.40
N PRO A 131 -2.50 -9.37 -10.46
CA PRO A 131 -2.12 -10.78 -10.27
C PRO A 131 -3.34 -11.68 -10.05
N PHE A 132 -4.33 -11.19 -9.30
CA PHE A 132 -5.59 -11.89 -9.00
C PHE A 132 -6.49 -12.08 -10.22
N ARG A 133 -6.32 -11.24 -11.25
CA ARG A 133 -7.12 -11.27 -12.49
C ARG A 133 -6.39 -11.90 -13.67
N LEU A 134 -5.13 -12.32 -13.50
CA LEU A 134 -4.39 -13.00 -14.55
C LEU A 134 -4.93 -14.43 -14.73
N GLN A 135 -4.99 -14.88 -15.99
CA GLN A 135 -5.37 -16.25 -16.29
C GLN A 135 -4.25 -17.21 -15.90
N HIS A 136 -4.63 -18.40 -15.43
CA HIS A 136 -3.66 -19.46 -15.16
C HIS A 136 -3.11 -19.95 -16.49
N VAL A 137 -1.80 -19.88 -16.63
CA VAL A 137 -1.08 -20.34 -17.82
C VAL A 137 -0.66 -21.76 -17.50
N GLY A 138 -1.25 -22.75 -18.18
CA GLY A 138 -0.79 -24.13 -18.05
C GLY A 138 0.62 -24.28 -18.65
N PRO A 139 1.37 -25.35 -18.30
CA PRO A 139 2.72 -25.58 -18.82
C PRO A 139 2.79 -25.71 -20.36
N ALA A 140 1.65 -25.90 -21.04
CA ALA A 140 1.53 -26.01 -22.50
C ALA A 140 1.04 -24.73 -23.19
N SER A 141 0.71 -23.66 -22.46
CA SER A 141 0.24 -22.40 -23.05
C SER A 141 1.33 -21.34 -23.03
N ASP A 142 1.73 -20.85 -24.20
CA ASP A 142 2.56 -19.64 -24.32
C ASP A 142 1.76 -18.43 -23.85
N SER A 143 1.91 -18.01 -22.59
CA SER A 143 1.34 -16.74 -22.16
C SER A 143 2.18 -15.58 -22.70
N ALA A 144 1.98 -15.25 -23.97
CA ALA A 144 2.66 -14.13 -24.62
C ALA A 144 2.34 -12.76 -24.00
N HIS A 145 1.33 -12.67 -23.12
CA HIS A 145 0.74 -11.40 -22.67
C HIS A 145 0.72 -11.14 -21.15
N SER A 146 0.85 -12.15 -20.28
CA SER A 146 0.97 -11.96 -18.83
C SER A 146 1.72 -13.09 -18.12
N SER A 147 2.23 -12.83 -16.90
CA SER A 147 2.90 -13.81 -16.03
C SER A 147 2.78 -13.39 -14.56
N GLY A 148 2.94 -14.35 -13.64
CA GLY A 148 2.91 -14.07 -12.20
C GLY A 148 1.49 -13.92 -11.68
N LYS A 149 0.60 -14.85 -12.07
CA LYS A 149 -0.70 -14.99 -11.42
C LYS A 149 -0.44 -15.29 -9.93
N LEU A 150 -1.25 -14.69 -9.08
CA LEU A 150 -1.21 -14.90 -7.63
C LEU A 150 -2.66 -14.77 -7.14
N ASP A 151 -3.06 -15.51 -6.12
CA ASP A 151 -4.27 -15.22 -5.36
C ASP A 151 -4.00 -14.36 -4.12
N ILE A 152 -5.05 -13.93 -3.41
CA ILE A 152 -4.91 -13.06 -2.24
C ILE A 152 -4.20 -13.81 -1.10
N GLY A 153 -4.52 -15.07 -0.88
CA GLY A 153 -3.90 -15.89 0.18
C GLY A 153 -2.40 -16.08 -0.06
N GLU A 154 -1.99 -16.35 -1.30
CA GLU A 154 -0.58 -16.43 -1.67
C GLU A 154 0.14 -15.08 -1.49
N LEU A 155 -0.51 -13.96 -1.83
CA LEU A 155 0.06 -12.62 -1.59
C LEU A 155 0.25 -12.32 -0.12
N VAL A 156 -0.77 -12.60 0.70
CA VAL A 156 -0.71 -12.48 2.16
C VAL A 156 0.44 -13.34 2.66
N HIS A 157 0.48 -14.62 2.30
CA HIS A 157 1.55 -15.52 2.72
C HIS A 157 2.95 -14.97 2.41
N ILE A 158 3.16 -14.49 1.17
CA ILE A 158 4.43 -13.89 0.74
C ILE A 158 4.82 -12.66 1.57
N LEU A 159 3.87 -11.80 1.91
CA LEU A 159 4.17 -10.49 2.52
C LEU A 159 4.08 -10.48 4.05
N SER A 160 3.12 -11.21 4.64
CA SER A 160 2.85 -11.22 6.07
C SER A 160 3.46 -12.41 6.81
N ASP A 161 3.63 -13.57 6.17
CA ASP A 161 4.04 -14.81 6.87
C ASP A 161 5.51 -15.17 6.63
N GLN A 162 6.11 -14.57 5.60
CA GLN A 162 7.52 -14.74 5.27
C GLN A 162 8.38 -13.58 5.82
N GLY A 163 9.69 -13.73 5.71
CA GLY A 163 10.63 -12.69 6.15
C GLY A 163 10.54 -12.45 7.65
N ARG A 164 10.11 -11.25 8.04
CA ARG A 164 9.92 -10.81 9.44
C ARG A 164 8.56 -11.15 10.04
N GLN A 165 7.65 -11.75 9.27
CA GLN A 165 6.28 -11.98 9.72
C GLN A 165 5.54 -10.68 10.08
N ASN A 166 5.59 -9.69 9.17
CA ASN A 166 4.99 -8.38 9.38
C ASN A 166 3.83 -8.15 8.42
N MET A 167 2.66 -7.87 8.98
CA MET A 167 1.41 -7.69 8.23
C MET A 167 1.22 -6.29 7.64
N ILE A 168 2.01 -5.29 8.03
CA ILE A 168 1.85 -3.91 7.53
C ILE A 168 2.87 -3.68 6.42
N THR A 169 2.40 -3.36 5.23
CA THR A 169 3.27 -3.17 4.05
C THR A 169 3.33 -1.74 3.59
N ALA A 170 4.47 -1.35 3.03
CA ALA A 170 4.59 -0.12 2.27
C ALA A 170 4.17 -0.36 0.82
N LEU A 171 3.46 0.60 0.24
CA LEU A 171 3.05 0.64 -1.15
C LEU A 171 3.88 1.69 -1.89
N ASP A 172 4.60 1.29 -2.93
CA ASP A 172 5.27 2.19 -3.86
C ASP A 172 4.64 2.13 -5.25
N VAL A 173 4.65 3.24 -5.99
CA VAL A 173 4.08 3.35 -7.34
C VAL A 173 4.97 4.16 -8.28
N ALA A 174 4.99 3.79 -9.55
CA ALA A 174 5.53 4.57 -10.65
C ALA A 174 4.43 4.79 -11.70
N MET A 175 4.04 6.06 -11.89
CA MET A 175 2.95 6.46 -12.78
C MET A 175 3.31 7.75 -13.55
N PRO A 176 3.55 7.69 -14.86
CA PRO A 176 3.82 6.49 -15.66
C PRO A 176 5.11 5.76 -15.23
N ALA A 177 5.18 4.45 -15.42
CA ALA A 177 6.43 3.71 -15.31
C ALA A 177 7.34 3.97 -16.54
N PRO A 178 8.66 4.13 -16.35
CA PRO A 178 9.57 4.41 -17.45
C PRO A 178 9.70 3.23 -18.42
N SER A 179 10.09 3.53 -19.66
CA SER A 179 10.43 2.51 -20.66
C SER A 179 11.70 1.76 -20.29
N LEU A 180 11.83 0.53 -20.78
CA LEU A 180 13.07 -0.23 -20.73
C LEU A 180 14.07 0.43 -21.70
N THR A 181 15.00 1.22 -21.19
CA THR A 181 16.08 1.81 -22.00
C THR A 181 17.18 0.80 -22.26
N ASP A 182 17.95 1.03 -23.32
CA ASP A 182 19.00 0.11 -23.75
C ASP A 182 20.14 0.05 -22.73
N ARG A 183 20.22 -1.05 -21.97
CA ARG A 183 21.27 -1.59 -21.05
C ARG A 183 21.98 -0.67 -20.04
N THR A 184 21.97 0.65 -20.15
CA THR A 184 22.77 1.54 -19.29
C THR A 184 22.04 1.99 -18.02
N ASP A 185 20.71 1.85 -17.97
CA ASP A 185 19.91 2.30 -16.81
C ASP A 185 18.84 1.26 -16.41
N LEU A 186 19.30 0.02 -16.19
CA LEU A 186 18.49 -1.16 -15.83
C LEU A 186 17.66 -0.98 -14.53
N ARG A 187 17.94 0.05 -13.72
CA ARG A 187 17.19 0.36 -12.48
C ARG A 187 16.08 1.39 -12.66
N ASN A 188 15.76 1.81 -13.88
CA ASN A 188 14.82 2.91 -14.13
C ASN A 188 13.47 2.72 -13.44
N ILE A 189 12.85 1.54 -13.55
CA ILE A 189 11.54 1.30 -12.92
C ILE A 189 11.67 1.35 -11.41
N GLN A 190 12.67 0.66 -10.83
CA GLN A 190 12.85 0.61 -9.38
C GLN A 190 13.14 1.98 -8.77
N ARG A 191 13.94 2.82 -9.43
CA ARG A 191 14.23 4.20 -8.99
C ARG A 191 13.06 5.17 -9.15
N SER A 192 12.09 4.82 -10.01
CA SER A 192 10.90 5.63 -10.27
C SER A 192 9.72 5.25 -9.37
N LEU A 193 9.90 4.26 -8.49
CA LEU A 193 8.91 3.91 -7.49
C LEU A 193 8.96 4.92 -6.34
N HIS A 194 7.81 5.53 -6.06
CA HIS A 194 7.62 6.46 -4.95
C HIS A 194 6.58 5.90 -3.99
N SER A 195 6.87 5.94 -2.68
CA SER A 195 5.94 5.45 -1.67
C SER A 195 4.66 6.28 -1.64
N LEU A 196 3.52 5.61 -1.59
CA LEU A 196 2.22 6.18 -1.22
C LEU A 196 1.89 5.93 0.26
N THR A 197 2.74 5.18 0.96
CA THR A 197 2.62 4.94 2.40
C THR A 197 3.34 6.08 3.14
N PRO A 198 2.66 6.73 4.10
CA PRO A 198 3.25 7.83 4.85
C PRO A 198 4.30 7.30 5.83
N GLU A 199 5.13 8.21 6.34
CA GLU A 199 5.89 7.94 7.56
C GLU A 199 6.90 6.78 7.48
N ILE A 200 7.30 6.41 6.26
CA ILE A 200 8.33 5.39 6.01
C ILE A 200 9.75 5.94 6.19
N SER A 201 10.72 5.08 6.50
CA SER A 201 12.14 5.45 6.42
C SER A 201 12.65 5.39 4.98
N ASP A 202 13.68 6.20 4.70
CA ASP A 202 14.43 6.18 3.44
C ASP A 202 15.48 5.04 3.42
N GLU A 203 15.57 4.22 4.46
CA GLU A 203 16.50 3.10 4.52
C GLU A 203 16.00 1.94 3.65
N ASP A 204 16.72 1.71 2.54
CA ASP A 204 16.40 0.66 1.56
C ASP A 204 17.10 -0.68 1.86
N GLU A 205 18.05 -0.72 2.79
CA GLU A 205 18.84 -1.92 3.05
C GLU A 205 18.20 -2.81 4.10
N ASP A 206 17.48 -3.81 3.60
CA ASP A 206 16.82 -4.78 4.44
C ASP A 206 16.92 -6.21 3.86
N PRO A 207 17.79 -7.07 4.39
CA PRO A 207 17.98 -8.43 3.88
C PRO A 207 16.81 -9.37 4.18
N TYR A 208 15.92 -8.98 5.10
CA TYR A 208 14.72 -9.76 5.42
C TYR A 208 13.47 -9.23 4.73
N ALA A 209 13.61 -8.18 3.89
CA ALA A 209 12.51 -7.63 3.14
C ALA A 209 11.91 -8.67 2.19
N VAL A 210 10.59 -8.64 2.07
CA VAL A 210 9.85 -9.41 1.08
C VAL A 210 8.99 -8.44 0.26
N GLU A 211 8.94 -8.62 -1.05
CA GLU A 211 8.20 -7.73 -1.94
C GLU A 211 7.39 -8.49 -2.99
N SER A 212 6.28 -7.88 -3.41
CA SER A 212 5.48 -8.28 -4.56
C SER A 212 5.34 -7.08 -5.48
N MET A 213 5.92 -7.18 -6.67
CA MET A 213 5.95 -6.12 -7.67
C MET A 213 5.04 -6.50 -8.85
N VAL A 214 4.25 -5.53 -9.29
CA VAL A 214 3.46 -5.61 -10.52
C VAL A 214 3.98 -4.58 -11.50
N VAL A 215 4.31 -5.02 -12.71
CA VAL A 215 4.71 -4.15 -13.81
C VAL A 215 3.78 -4.39 -14.99
N HIS A 216 3.14 -3.34 -15.49
CA HIS A 216 2.24 -3.51 -16.62
C HIS A 216 2.22 -2.37 -17.64
N GLY A 217 2.06 -2.74 -18.91
CA GLY A 217 2.02 -1.82 -20.04
C GLY A 217 3.34 -1.14 -20.38
N VAL A 218 4.46 -1.52 -19.73
CA VAL A 218 5.77 -0.89 -19.95
C VAL A 218 6.20 -0.96 -21.43
N LEU A 219 6.86 0.10 -21.88
CA LEU A 219 7.38 0.25 -23.23
C LEU A 219 8.83 -0.25 -23.31
N ASP A 220 9.22 -0.80 -24.46
CA ASP A 220 10.61 -1.08 -24.81
C ASP A 220 11.32 0.19 -25.32
N ALA A 221 12.62 0.07 -25.62
CA ALA A 221 13.43 1.16 -26.15
C ALA A 221 12.92 1.69 -27.51
N GLY A 222 12.15 0.89 -28.25
CA GLY A 222 11.54 1.26 -29.52
C GLY A 222 10.14 1.88 -29.40
N GLY A 223 9.67 2.14 -28.17
CA GLY A 223 8.34 2.70 -27.92
C GLY A 223 7.19 1.72 -28.15
N LYS A 224 7.46 0.41 -28.24
CA LYS A 224 6.43 -0.64 -28.34
C LYS A 224 6.21 -1.28 -26.97
N ARG A 225 5.09 -1.99 -26.76
CA ARG A 225 4.86 -2.72 -25.50
C ARG A 225 5.90 -3.83 -25.33
N ALA A 226 6.70 -3.73 -24.28
CA ALA A 226 7.75 -4.69 -23.96
C ALA A 226 7.18 -6.12 -23.84
N SER A 227 8.00 -7.11 -24.17
CA SER A 227 7.67 -8.50 -23.89
C SER A 227 7.79 -8.79 -22.40
N ILE A 228 7.14 -9.86 -21.95
CA ILE A 228 7.27 -10.32 -20.56
C ILE A 228 8.71 -10.68 -20.23
N SER A 229 9.43 -11.33 -21.17
CA SER A 229 10.82 -11.71 -20.97
C SER A 229 11.73 -10.50 -20.79
N GLN A 230 11.55 -9.44 -21.60
CA GLN A 230 12.31 -8.20 -21.46
C GLN A 230 12.09 -7.54 -20.09
N VAL A 231 10.83 -7.48 -19.63
CA VAL A 231 10.51 -6.93 -18.30
C VAL A 231 11.13 -7.78 -17.19
N LYS A 232 10.97 -9.10 -17.26
CA LYS A 232 11.56 -10.03 -16.26
C LYS A 232 13.07 -9.90 -16.20
N GLU A 233 13.75 -9.93 -17.34
CA GLU A 233 15.21 -9.79 -17.42
C GLU A 233 15.66 -8.44 -16.83
N SER A 234 15.00 -7.35 -17.20
CA SER A 234 15.31 -6.02 -16.65
C SER A 234 15.16 -5.95 -15.14
N ILE A 235 14.08 -6.49 -14.57
CA ILE A 235 13.84 -6.46 -13.12
C ILE A 235 14.80 -7.41 -12.40
N CYS A 236 15.03 -8.61 -12.91
CA CYS A 236 15.98 -9.56 -12.35
C CYS A 236 17.40 -8.98 -12.32
N SER A 237 17.88 -8.41 -13.43
CA SER A 237 19.19 -7.75 -13.47
C SER A 237 19.28 -6.56 -12.50
N ALA A 238 18.19 -5.79 -12.35
CA ALA A 238 18.14 -4.68 -11.39
C ALA A 238 18.26 -5.17 -9.94
N LEU A 239 17.57 -6.26 -9.59
CA LEU A 239 17.65 -6.91 -8.28
C LEU A 239 19.04 -7.52 -8.04
N GLU A 240 19.62 -8.17 -9.04
CA GLU A 240 20.97 -8.74 -8.96
C GLU A 240 22.04 -7.70 -8.65
N GLY A 241 21.87 -6.49 -9.18
CA GLY A 241 22.77 -5.38 -8.95
C GLY A 241 22.60 -4.67 -7.61
N ARG A 242 21.55 -4.94 -6.81
CA ARG A 242 21.35 -4.28 -5.49
C ARG A 242 22.42 -4.73 -4.48
N ALA A 243 22.84 -3.81 -3.61
CA ALA A 243 23.75 -4.11 -2.50
C ALA A 243 23.10 -5.12 -1.54
N THR A 244 21.85 -4.83 -1.16
CA THR A 244 21.02 -5.70 -0.33
C THR A 244 19.83 -6.21 -1.14
N LYS A 245 19.70 -7.53 -1.25
CA LYS A 245 18.60 -8.18 -1.97
C LYS A 245 17.48 -8.52 -0.98
N PRO A 246 16.21 -8.34 -1.36
CA PRO A 246 15.12 -8.86 -0.55
C PRO A 246 15.25 -10.38 -0.45
N LYS A 247 14.82 -10.94 0.70
CA LYS A 247 14.77 -12.38 0.94
C LYS A 247 13.89 -13.08 -0.11
N PHE A 248 12.81 -12.42 -0.52
CA PHE A 248 11.89 -12.91 -1.54
C PHE A 248 11.32 -11.75 -2.36
N SER A 249 11.19 -11.94 -3.67
CA SER A 249 10.58 -10.97 -4.58
C SER A 249 9.70 -11.70 -5.59
N HIS A 250 8.41 -11.42 -5.56
CA HIS A 250 7.46 -11.89 -6.56
C HIS A 250 7.26 -10.82 -7.64
N LEU A 251 7.20 -11.23 -8.91
CA LEU A 251 6.99 -10.33 -10.05
C LEU A 251 5.81 -10.79 -10.90
N SER A 252 4.80 -9.93 -10.99
CA SER A 252 3.69 -10.04 -11.92
C SER A 252 3.87 -9.08 -13.08
N VAL A 253 3.69 -9.58 -14.30
CA VAL A 253 3.87 -8.79 -15.52
C VAL A 253 2.64 -8.90 -16.40
N SER A 254 2.18 -7.78 -16.95
CA SER A 254 1.14 -7.74 -17.99
C SER A 254 1.50 -6.76 -19.09
N ARG A 255 1.19 -7.08 -20.35
CA ARG A 255 1.40 -6.14 -21.45
C ARG A 255 0.31 -5.05 -21.54
N CYS A 256 -0.76 -5.18 -20.74
CA CYS A 256 -1.87 -4.24 -20.74
C CYS A 256 -1.56 -3.00 -19.88
N PRO A 257 -1.51 -1.77 -20.46
CA PRO A 257 -1.34 -0.54 -19.70
C PRO A 257 -2.60 -0.20 -18.89
N LEU A 258 -2.48 0.72 -17.94
CA LEU A 258 -3.64 1.31 -17.27
C LEU A 258 -4.39 2.19 -18.29
N PRO A 259 -5.66 1.90 -18.63
CA PRO A 259 -6.45 2.80 -19.46
C PRO A 259 -6.76 4.09 -18.70
N ILE A 260 -6.75 5.23 -19.39
CA ILE A 260 -7.12 6.53 -18.84
C ILE A 260 -8.51 6.90 -19.39
N PRO A 261 -9.60 6.60 -18.66
CA PRO A 261 -10.96 6.86 -19.14
C PRO A 261 -11.30 8.35 -19.05
N LEU A 262 -12.32 8.81 -19.79
CA LEU A 262 -12.78 10.21 -19.80
C LEU A 262 -12.99 10.88 -18.42
N PRO A 263 -13.49 10.21 -17.37
CA PRO A 263 -13.58 10.82 -16.05
C PRO A 263 -12.21 11.05 -15.39
N PHE A 264 -11.14 10.34 -15.77
CA PHE A 264 -9.84 10.41 -15.09
C PHE A 264 -9.28 11.85 -15.08
N PRO A 265 -8.74 12.34 -13.95
CA PRO A 265 -8.36 13.74 -13.83
C PRO A 265 -7.19 14.10 -14.76
N SER A 266 -7.19 15.36 -15.21
CA SER A 266 -6.07 15.92 -15.97
C SER A 266 -4.89 16.21 -15.07
N ILE A 267 -4.06 15.20 -14.81
CA ILE A 267 -2.91 15.26 -13.91
C ILE A 267 -1.58 14.96 -14.60
N PHE A 268 -1.55 14.55 -15.87
CA PHE A 268 -0.29 14.20 -16.51
C PHE A 268 0.47 15.44 -16.97
N SER A 269 1.78 15.49 -16.77
CA SER A 269 2.59 16.62 -17.22
C SER A 269 2.71 16.66 -18.75
N SER A 270 3.28 17.74 -19.29
CA SER A 270 3.51 17.86 -20.73
C SER A 270 4.50 16.83 -21.28
N SER A 271 5.34 16.28 -20.41
CA SER A 271 6.30 15.21 -20.71
C SER A 271 5.67 13.83 -20.85
N VAL A 272 4.37 13.67 -20.59
CA VAL A 272 3.68 12.39 -20.79
C VAL A 272 3.01 12.39 -22.17
N GLY A 273 3.36 11.40 -22.99
CA GLY A 273 2.80 11.19 -24.33
C GLY A 273 1.49 10.41 -24.34
N GLN A 274 1.02 10.02 -25.52
CA GLN A 274 -0.34 9.48 -25.69
C GLN A 274 -0.51 8.07 -25.09
N GLN A 275 0.56 7.29 -25.10
CA GLN A 275 0.61 5.92 -24.55
C GLN A 275 1.34 5.87 -23.20
N GLY A 276 1.55 7.04 -22.59
CA GLY A 276 2.24 7.21 -21.32
C GLY A 276 3.76 7.14 -21.43
N GLU A 277 4.30 7.22 -22.64
CA GLU A 277 5.73 7.39 -22.88
C GLU A 277 6.25 8.68 -22.25
N ILE A 278 7.43 8.62 -21.64
CA ILE A 278 8.09 9.78 -21.03
C ILE A 278 8.93 10.47 -22.10
N LEU A 279 8.55 11.70 -22.43
CA LEU A 279 9.18 12.56 -23.42
C LEU A 279 10.27 13.41 -22.76
N GLY A 280 11.44 13.53 -23.40
CA GLY A 280 12.57 14.30 -22.87
C GLY A 280 12.37 15.82 -22.87
N THR A 281 11.31 16.33 -23.52
CA THR A 281 10.97 17.75 -23.54
C THR A 281 9.94 18.07 -22.47
N SER A 282 10.36 18.80 -21.43
CA SER A 282 9.44 19.44 -20.50
C SER A 282 9.28 20.92 -20.88
N HIS A 283 8.04 21.35 -21.08
CA HIS A 283 7.72 22.77 -21.22
C HIS A 283 7.21 23.29 -19.89
N ALA A 284 8.05 24.07 -19.20
CA ALA A 284 7.68 24.75 -17.96
C ALA A 284 6.42 25.61 -18.19
N GLY A 285 5.39 25.40 -17.37
CA GLY A 285 4.11 26.14 -17.44
C GLY A 285 3.05 25.54 -18.38
N ALA A 286 3.29 24.41 -19.03
CA ALA A 286 2.27 23.73 -19.82
C ALA A 286 1.13 23.19 -18.94
N ARG A 287 -0.11 23.25 -19.46
CA ARG A 287 -1.29 22.74 -18.74
C ARG A 287 -1.22 21.21 -18.61
N PRO A 288 -1.67 20.64 -17.47
CA PRO A 288 -1.78 19.20 -17.31
C PRO A 288 -2.67 18.57 -18.39
N LYS A 289 -2.22 17.44 -18.92
CA LYS A 289 -2.93 16.60 -19.87
C LYS A 289 -3.88 15.66 -19.14
N GLY A 290 -5.01 15.39 -19.78
CA GLY A 290 -6.01 14.44 -19.32
C GLY A 290 -6.32 13.36 -20.37
N PRO A 291 -7.47 12.69 -20.26
CA PRO A 291 -7.82 11.50 -21.05
C PRO A 291 -7.85 11.71 -22.57
N LEU A 292 -8.11 12.92 -23.03
CA LEU A 292 -8.10 13.24 -24.47
C LEU A 292 -6.69 13.26 -25.08
N ALA A 293 -5.67 13.48 -24.26
CA ALA A 293 -4.28 13.58 -24.70
C ALA A 293 -3.45 12.36 -24.28
N VAL A 294 -3.83 11.69 -23.18
CA VAL A 294 -3.18 10.48 -22.66
C VAL A 294 -4.25 9.39 -22.58
N GLY A 295 -4.17 8.38 -23.45
CA GLY A 295 -5.18 7.32 -23.53
C GLY A 295 -4.88 6.13 -22.61
N SER A 296 -3.61 5.91 -22.28
CA SER A 296 -3.18 4.85 -21.35
C SER A 296 -1.81 5.17 -20.78
N VAL A 297 -1.46 4.62 -19.63
CA VAL A 297 -0.12 4.75 -19.06
C VAL A 297 0.47 3.41 -18.62
N PRO A 298 1.77 3.17 -18.82
CA PRO A 298 2.48 2.09 -18.14
C PRO A 298 2.52 2.37 -16.64
N MET A 299 2.50 1.32 -15.83
CA MET A 299 2.49 1.42 -14.38
C MET A 299 3.42 0.37 -13.78
N ALA A 300 4.02 0.71 -12.65
CA ALA A 300 4.61 -0.25 -11.74
C ALA A 300 4.09 0.03 -10.33
N ALA A 301 3.74 -1.01 -9.59
CA ALA A 301 3.33 -0.92 -8.20
C ALA A 301 4.04 -2.01 -7.40
N ARG A 302 4.43 -1.71 -6.17
CA ARG A 302 5.14 -2.64 -5.29
C ARG A 302 4.53 -2.60 -3.90
N LEU A 303 4.20 -3.77 -3.37
CA LEU A 303 4.04 -3.96 -1.93
C LEU A 303 5.34 -4.52 -1.38
N ARG A 304 5.80 -3.97 -0.26
CA ARG A 304 6.99 -4.45 0.45
C ARG A 304 6.74 -4.51 1.94
N SER A 305 7.07 -5.65 2.54
CA SER A 305 7.21 -5.81 3.97
C SER A 305 8.69 -5.66 4.30
N SER A 306 9.08 -4.53 4.88
CA SER A 306 10.46 -4.19 5.20
C SER A 306 10.57 -3.29 6.43
N SER A 307 11.76 -3.13 6.99
CA SER A 307 12.04 -2.27 8.16
C SER A 307 11.59 -0.82 7.98
N ALA A 308 11.46 -0.34 6.74
CA ALA A 308 11.03 1.02 6.45
C ALA A 308 9.64 1.39 6.99
N ILE A 309 8.78 0.40 7.28
CA ILE A 309 7.46 0.66 7.87
C ILE A 309 7.51 0.84 9.40
N ALA A 310 8.61 0.49 10.06
CA ALA A 310 8.72 0.56 11.52
C ALA A 310 8.36 1.94 12.10
N PRO A 311 8.81 3.09 11.54
CA PRO A 311 8.46 4.41 12.08
C PRO A 311 6.96 4.75 11.99
N PHE A 312 6.22 4.14 11.05
CA PHE A 312 4.77 4.27 10.99
C PHE A 312 4.12 3.59 12.21
N ILE A 313 4.53 2.37 12.53
CA ILE A 313 3.99 1.58 13.65
C ILE A 313 4.42 2.18 14.99
N GLU A 314 5.69 2.56 15.13
CA GLU A 314 6.26 3.17 16.34
C GLU A 314 5.51 4.43 16.75
N ARG A 315 5.19 5.30 15.80
CA ARG A 315 4.47 6.54 16.09
C ARG A 315 3.10 6.27 16.70
N ARG A 316 2.35 5.28 16.19
CA ARG A 316 1.08 4.86 16.77
C ARG A 316 1.28 4.20 18.14
N SER A 317 2.20 3.26 18.24
CA SER A 317 2.51 2.54 19.50
C SER A 317 2.91 3.51 20.62
N ALA A 318 3.85 4.42 20.35
CA ALA A 318 4.31 5.43 21.29
C ALA A 318 3.20 6.43 21.66
N SER A 319 2.34 6.80 20.70
CA SER A 319 1.20 7.68 20.98
C SER A 319 0.22 7.03 21.94
N LEU A 320 -0.14 5.76 21.74
CA LEU A 320 -1.05 5.04 22.62
C LEU A 320 -0.45 4.83 24.02
N GLN A 321 0.82 4.44 24.09
CA GLN A 321 1.52 4.25 25.35
C GLN A 321 1.62 5.55 26.16
N ARG A 322 2.05 6.65 25.52
CA ARG A 322 2.30 7.92 26.21
C ARG A 322 1.03 8.71 26.53
N LEU A 323 0.04 8.67 25.65
CA LEU A 323 -1.16 9.50 25.76
C LEU A 323 -2.37 8.72 26.30
N GLY A 324 -2.45 7.41 26.04
CA GLY A 324 -3.60 6.57 26.40
C GLY A 324 -3.40 5.79 27.68
N VAL A 325 -2.30 5.05 27.80
CA VAL A 325 -2.02 4.14 28.94
C VAL A 325 -1.53 4.90 30.18
N ALA A 326 -0.68 5.91 29.99
CA ALA A 326 -0.13 6.69 31.10
C ALA A 326 -1.24 7.37 31.91
N ARG A 327 -1.27 7.07 33.22
CA ARG A 327 -2.32 7.56 34.14
C ARG A 327 -2.32 9.09 34.25
N GLY A 328 -3.51 9.67 34.34
CA GLY A 328 -3.71 11.10 34.59
C GLY A 328 -3.40 12.01 33.39
N THR A 329 -3.22 11.42 32.21
CA THR A 329 -3.07 12.16 30.96
C THR A 329 -4.43 12.59 30.43
N LEU A 330 -4.48 13.73 29.72
CA LEU A 330 -5.69 14.16 29.00
C LEU A 330 -6.18 13.07 28.01
N GLY A 331 -5.25 12.33 27.41
CA GLY A 331 -5.59 11.29 26.46
C GLY A 331 -6.28 10.07 27.09
N SER A 332 -5.90 9.68 28.31
CA SER A 332 -6.60 8.62 29.05
C SER A 332 -8.07 8.95 29.31
N GLN A 333 -8.39 10.22 29.62
CA GLN A 333 -9.77 10.68 29.73
C GLN A 333 -10.51 10.66 28.39
N VAL A 334 -9.86 11.08 27.31
CA VAL A 334 -10.45 11.05 25.95
C VAL A 334 -10.84 9.62 25.56
N LEU A 335 -9.98 8.63 25.81
CA LEU A 335 -10.28 7.23 25.50
C LEU A 335 -11.43 6.69 26.35
N HIS A 336 -11.47 7.05 27.63
CA HIS A 336 -12.58 6.71 28.51
C HIS A 336 -13.90 7.31 28.00
N ASP A 337 -13.88 8.57 27.57
CA ASP A 337 -15.06 9.25 27.00
C ASP A 337 -15.50 8.64 25.66
N TRP A 338 -14.59 8.01 24.92
CA TRP A 338 -14.90 7.20 23.74
C TRP A 338 -15.44 5.80 24.07
N GLY A 339 -15.47 5.43 25.35
CA GLY A 339 -16.01 4.16 25.83
C GLY A 339 -14.98 3.04 25.98
N PHE A 340 -13.68 3.32 25.82
CA PHE A 340 -12.63 2.32 25.99
C PHE A 340 -12.31 2.10 27.47
N GLY A 341 -12.36 0.84 27.89
CA GLY A 341 -11.89 0.42 29.22
C GLY A 341 -10.36 0.46 29.32
N ARG A 342 -9.83 0.59 30.53
CA ARG A 342 -8.37 0.63 30.73
C ARG A 342 -7.68 -0.64 30.24
N GLU A 343 -8.25 -1.81 30.53
CA GLU A 343 -7.72 -3.10 30.08
C GLU A 343 -7.72 -3.18 28.55
N GLU A 344 -8.80 -2.75 27.88
CA GLU A 344 -8.85 -2.70 26.41
C GLU A 344 -7.77 -1.79 25.81
N VAL A 345 -7.47 -0.65 26.45
CA VAL A 345 -6.39 0.24 26.02
C VAL A 345 -5.01 -0.39 26.21
N GLU A 346 -4.81 -1.12 27.31
CA GLU A 346 -3.58 -1.86 27.60
C GLU A 346 -3.39 -2.99 26.56
N ASP A 347 -4.45 -3.75 26.24
CA ASP A 347 -4.44 -4.79 25.19
C ASP A 347 -4.13 -4.21 23.80
N MET A 348 -4.73 -3.06 23.46
CA MET A 348 -4.44 -2.37 22.21
C MET A 348 -2.96 -1.95 22.13
N ALA A 349 -2.38 -1.50 23.25
CA ALA A 349 -1.00 -1.06 23.33
C ALA A 349 -0.01 -2.24 23.26
N GLU A 350 -0.34 -3.36 23.90
CA GLU A 350 0.43 -4.60 23.80
C GLU A 350 0.43 -5.13 22.36
N HIS A 351 -0.71 -5.10 21.67
CA HIS A 351 -0.81 -5.51 20.27
C HIS A 351 0.07 -4.68 19.34
N LEU A 352 0.04 -3.34 19.47
CA LEU A 352 0.93 -2.47 18.70
C LEU A 352 2.41 -2.73 19.02
N ALA A 353 2.75 -3.02 20.28
CA ALA A 353 4.12 -3.38 20.67
C ALA A 353 4.55 -4.74 20.09
N LYS A 354 3.65 -5.72 20.07
CA LYS A 354 3.90 -7.04 19.46
C LYS A 354 4.21 -6.92 17.97
N MET A 355 3.51 -6.05 17.24
CA MET A 355 3.81 -5.77 15.83
C MET A 355 5.21 -5.16 15.60
N LEU A 356 5.81 -4.53 16.61
CA LEU A 356 7.15 -3.96 16.52
C LEU A 356 8.27 -4.95 16.81
N ARG A 357 8.00 -6.04 17.54
CA ARG A 357 9.02 -7.03 17.93
C ARG A 357 9.87 -7.55 16.76
N PRO A 358 9.30 -7.86 15.58
CA PRO A 358 10.12 -8.35 14.46
C PRO A 358 11.18 -7.37 13.94
N PHE A 359 11.02 -6.07 14.21
CA PHE A 359 11.98 -5.04 13.79
C PHE A 359 13.12 -4.87 14.79
N TYR A 360 12.93 -5.28 16.05
CA TYR A 360 13.88 -5.11 17.15
C TYR A 360 14.05 -6.38 17.98
N PRO A 361 14.63 -7.46 17.41
CA PRO A 361 14.79 -8.73 18.12
C PRO A 361 15.71 -8.64 19.34
N GLU A 362 16.55 -7.60 19.44
CA GLU A 362 17.44 -7.38 20.57
C GLU A 362 16.72 -6.87 21.84
N MET A 363 15.49 -6.37 21.73
CA MET A 363 14.73 -5.85 22.88
C MET A 363 14.22 -6.95 23.84
N ASP A 364 14.17 -8.20 23.41
CA ASP A 364 13.78 -9.33 24.27
C ASP A 364 14.90 -9.75 25.24
N LEU A 365 16.17 -9.48 24.89
CA LEU A 365 17.34 -9.89 25.68
C LEU A 365 17.55 -9.04 26.95
N THR A 366 16.87 -7.90 27.09
CA THR A 366 17.00 -7.01 28.26
C THR A 366 15.92 -7.23 29.32
N SER A 367 14.95 -8.12 29.09
CA SER A 367 13.86 -8.39 30.05
C SER A 367 14.11 -9.60 30.96
N ASP A 368 15.06 -10.47 30.63
CA ASP A 368 15.41 -11.68 31.39
C ASP A 368 16.67 -11.52 32.25
N SER A 369 17.14 -10.29 32.47
CA SER A 369 18.34 -10.01 33.29
C SER A 369 18.02 -9.20 34.55
N ASP A 370 17.07 -9.67 35.34
CA ASP A 370 16.92 -9.31 36.76
C ASP A 370 16.51 -10.58 37.54
N ASP A 371 17.51 -11.41 37.86
CA ASP A 371 17.45 -12.48 38.87
C ASP A 371 18.48 -12.18 39.97
#